data_AF-A0A9P6EDG5-F1
#
_entry.id   AF-A0A9P6EDG5-F1
#
_cell.length_a   1.000
_cell.length_b   1.000
_cell.length_c   1.000
_cell.angle_alpha   90.00
_cell.angle_beta   90.00
_cell.angle_gamma   90.00
#
_symmetry.space_group_name_H-M   'P 1'
#
loop_
_entity.id
_entity.type
_entity.pdbx_description
1 polymer ?
#
loop_
_entity_poly.entity_id
_entity_poly.type
_entity_poly.pdbx_seq_one_letter_code
_entity_poly.pdbx_strand_id
1 'polypeptide(L)'
;MNHSTIGLLYPCLSSQLETNLLDPNDSFHAFNQYAAVGSFSILTWDILNFAIQDYQLLSAHKPTILTILSLTSRISALINEIFSVLLLTSLSGPCVLYLTASAAFYFVHRICTNALFYARVHGVYRMQPLVIRCFQCLWFMSLGGAAMVFLGSHSSHRTEKNACPLRVDGPYLLVAIVSDGLFELLVCIAVTYRIGSDRSDSPRRTLWKRVLGRGE
;
A
#
# COMPACT_ATOMS: atom_id res chain seq x y z
N MET A 1 13.46 14.95 -29.67
CA MET A 1 13.00 14.80 -28.26
C MET A 1 12.13 15.99 -27.97
N ASN A 2 10.83 15.74 -27.84
CA ASN A 2 9.76 16.71 -28.16
C ASN A 2 9.40 17.63 -27.00
N HIS A 3 9.16 18.90 -27.34
CA HIS A 3 8.76 20.03 -26.49
C HIS A 3 7.29 19.99 -26.00
N SER A 4 6.58 18.86 -26.12
CA SER A 4 5.11 18.81 -25.95
C SER A 4 4.63 18.44 -24.55
N THR A 5 5.50 18.08 -23.61
CA THR A 5 5.11 17.65 -22.25
C THR A 5 4.97 18.80 -21.24
N ILE A 6 5.38 20.02 -21.58
CA ILE A 6 5.32 21.18 -20.66
C ILE A 6 3.94 21.89 -20.72
N GLY A 7 3.13 21.61 -21.74
CA GLY A 7 1.80 22.23 -21.93
C GLY A 7 0.69 21.75 -21.00
N LEU A 8 0.88 20.66 -20.24
CA LEU A 8 -0.12 20.13 -19.30
C LEU A 8 0.01 20.69 -17.88
N LEU A 9 1.10 21.37 -17.54
CA LEU A 9 1.30 22.01 -16.23
C LEU A 9 0.70 23.42 -16.16
N TYR A 10 0.60 24.13 -17.29
CA TYR A 10 0.07 25.50 -17.34
C TYR A 10 -1.42 25.66 -16.99
N PRO A 11 -2.35 24.77 -17.38
CA PRO A 11 -3.75 24.94 -16.97
C PRO A 11 -3.99 24.69 -15.47
N CYS A 12 -3.07 24.01 -14.76
CA CYS A 12 -3.20 23.77 -13.31
C CYS A 12 -2.75 24.96 -12.46
N LEU A 13 -1.83 25.82 -12.94
CA LEU A 13 -1.39 26.99 -12.18
C LEU A 13 -2.42 28.13 -12.26
N SER A 14 -3.17 28.20 -13.37
CA SER A 14 -4.25 29.18 -13.56
C SER A 14 -5.43 28.93 -12.61
N SER A 15 -5.76 27.67 -12.29
CA SER A 15 -6.88 27.36 -11.40
C SER A 15 -6.59 27.63 -9.92
N GLN A 16 -5.32 27.74 -9.52
CA GLN A 16 -4.91 28.03 -8.15
C GLN A 16 -5.18 29.49 -7.74
N LEU A 17 -5.32 30.41 -8.69
CA LEU A 17 -5.52 31.84 -8.37
C LEU A 17 -6.99 32.17 -8.06
N GLU A 18 -7.95 31.39 -8.59
CA GLU A 18 -9.39 31.60 -8.36
C GLU A 18 -9.94 30.86 -7.12
N THR A 19 -9.22 29.88 -6.56
CA THR A 19 -9.70 29.08 -5.40
C THR A 19 -9.50 29.73 -4.03
N ASN A 20 -8.91 30.92 -3.94
CA ASN A 20 -8.72 31.62 -2.67
C ASN A 20 -9.99 32.29 -2.11
N LEU A 21 -11.18 31.98 -2.67
CA LEU A 21 -12.44 32.62 -2.28
C LEU A 21 -13.62 31.68 -1.95
N LEU A 22 -13.45 30.35 -1.86
CA LEU A 22 -14.56 29.41 -1.59
C LEU A 22 -14.34 28.45 -0.41
N ASP A 23 -15.46 28.12 0.23
CA ASP A 23 -15.71 27.26 1.41
C ASP A 23 -14.64 26.17 1.73
N PRO A 24 -14.31 25.94 3.03
CA PRO A 24 -13.31 24.94 3.46
C PRO A 24 -13.59 23.51 2.96
N ASN A 25 -14.85 23.18 2.66
CA ASN A 25 -15.21 21.84 2.20
C ASN A 25 -14.72 21.56 0.76
N ASP A 26 -14.68 22.57 -0.12
CA ASP A 26 -14.28 22.39 -1.52
C ASP A 26 -12.76 22.18 -1.66
N SER A 27 -11.97 22.82 -0.80
CA SER A 27 -10.51 22.67 -0.76
C SER A 27 -10.06 21.23 -0.44
N PHE A 28 -10.79 20.53 0.45
CA PHE A 28 -10.49 19.16 0.84
C PHE A 28 -10.79 18.15 -0.27
N HIS A 29 -11.87 18.37 -1.03
CA HIS A 29 -12.22 17.52 -2.17
C HIS A 29 -11.19 17.63 -3.30
N ALA A 30 -10.74 18.84 -3.62
CA ALA A 30 -9.69 19.05 -4.62
C ALA A 30 -8.38 18.38 -4.21
N PHE A 31 -7.96 18.54 -2.95
CA PHE A 31 -6.74 17.89 -2.43
C PHE A 31 -6.77 16.36 -2.60
N ASN A 32 -7.89 15.72 -2.23
CA ASN A 32 -8.04 14.27 -2.35
C ASN A 32 -8.00 13.79 -3.80
N GLN A 33 -8.55 14.57 -4.74
CA GLN A 33 -8.48 14.25 -6.17
C GLN A 33 -7.03 14.30 -6.68
N TYR A 34 -6.27 15.35 -6.34
CA TYR A 34 -4.86 15.43 -6.73
C TYR A 34 -4.02 14.35 -6.07
N ALA A 35 -4.26 14.05 -4.80
CA ALA A 35 -3.58 12.97 -4.08
C ALA A 35 -3.86 11.62 -4.72
N ALA A 36 -5.12 11.32 -5.09
CA ALA A 36 -5.49 10.08 -5.77
C ALA A 36 -4.82 9.94 -7.14
N VAL A 37 -4.82 11.00 -7.97
CA VAL A 37 -4.15 10.98 -9.29
C VAL A 37 -2.63 10.83 -9.14
N GLY A 38 -2.03 11.48 -8.14
CA GLY A 38 -0.61 11.34 -7.82
C GLY A 38 -0.26 9.92 -7.40
N SER A 39 -1.01 9.34 -6.46
CA SER A 39 -0.85 7.96 -6.00
C SER A 39 -1.01 6.96 -7.15
N PHE A 40 -2.04 7.13 -7.99
CA PHE A 40 -2.24 6.30 -9.17
C PHE A 40 -1.06 6.34 -10.14
N SER A 41 -0.50 7.53 -10.36
CA SER A 41 0.65 7.73 -11.25
C SER A 41 1.90 7.03 -10.70
N ILE A 42 2.16 7.18 -9.40
CA ILE A 42 3.28 6.53 -8.71
C ILE A 42 3.11 5.00 -8.72
N LEU A 43 1.91 4.49 -8.43
CA LEU A 43 1.64 3.05 -8.43
C LEU A 43 1.76 2.43 -9.82
N THR A 44 1.26 3.12 -10.85
CA THR A 44 1.42 2.70 -12.24
C THR A 44 2.89 2.66 -12.62
N TRP A 45 3.65 3.70 -12.26
CA TRP A 45 5.09 3.77 -12.48
C TRP A 45 5.85 2.64 -11.76
N ASP A 46 5.53 2.40 -10.49
CA ASP A 46 6.13 1.32 -9.70
C ASP A 46 5.90 -0.04 -10.35
N ILE A 47 4.67 -0.30 -10.79
CA ILE A 47 4.31 -1.57 -11.42
C ILE A 47 4.99 -1.74 -12.76
N LEU A 48 5.11 -0.70 -13.58
CA LEU A 48 5.87 -0.77 -14.84
C LEU A 48 7.34 -1.13 -14.60
N ASN A 49 7.97 -0.55 -13.58
CA ASN A 49 9.37 -0.82 -13.27
C ASN A 49 9.59 -2.22 -12.70
N PHE A 50 8.71 -2.66 -11.80
CA PHE A 50 8.82 -3.99 -11.18
C PHE A 50 8.29 -5.12 -12.05
N ALA A 51 7.31 -4.88 -12.92
CA ALA A 51 6.74 -5.91 -13.80
C ALA A 51 7.79 -6.51 -14.74
N ILE A 52 8.77 -5.71 -15.19
CA ILE A 52 9.86 -6.20 -16.05
C ILE A 52 10.74 -7.20 -15.26
N GLN A 53 11.09 -6.88 -14.02
CA GLN A 53 11.87 -7.76 -13.15
C GLN A 53 11.10 -9.01 -12.74
N ASP A 54 9.82 -8.85 -12.36
CA ASP A 54 8.96 -9.96 -11.98
C ASP A 54 8.68 -10.88 -13.19
N TYR A 55 8.51 -10.34 -14.39
CA TYR A 55 8.35 -11.12 -15.62
C TYR A 55 9.59 -11.94 -15.95
N GLN A 56 10.78 -11.36 -15.80
CA GLN A 56 12.04 -12.09 -16.00
C GLN A 56 12.20 -13.23 -15.00
N LEU A 57 11.82 -13.01 -13.73
CA LEU A 57 11.83 -14.04 -12.69
C LEU A 57 10.81 -15.16 -12.97
N LEU A 58 9.62 -14.82 -13.46
CA LEU A 58 8.60 -15.80 -13.89
C LEU A 58 9.00 -16.57 -15.14
N SER A 59 9.69 -15.93 -16.10
CA SER A 59 10.13 -16.60 -17.32
C SER A 59 11.33 -17.52 -17.08
N ALA A 60 12.19 -17.19 -16.10
CA ALA A 60 13.43 -17.91 -15.85
C ALA A 60 13.32 -18.99 -14.77
N HIS A 61 12.39 -18.88 -13.81
CA HIS A 61 12.29 -19.78 -12.65
C HIS A 61 10.83 -20.15 -12.32
N LYS A 62 10.66 -21.26 -11.59
CA LYS A 62 9.34 -21.70 -11.11
C LYS A 62 8.70 -20.60 -10.24
N PRO A 63 7.41 -20.26 -10.46
CA PRO A 63 6.75 -19.21 -9.70
C PRO A 63 6.73 -19.57 -8.22
N THR A 64 7.39 -18.75 -7.40
CA THR A 64 7.35 -18.89 -5.94
C THR A 64 6.06 -18.27 -5.41
N ILE A 65 5.50 -18.83 -4.34
CA ILE A 65 4.27 -18.32 -3.68
C ILE A 65 4.38 -16.81 -3.39
N LEU A 66 5.57 -16.35 -3.01
CA LEU A 66 5.87 -14.94 -2.75
C LEU A 66 5.74 -14.05 -3.99
N THR A 67 6.11 -14.56 -5.17
CA THR A 67 5.98 -13.85 -6.45
C THR A 67 4.50 -13.69 -6.83
N ILE A 68 3.70 -14.75 -6.64
CA ILE A 68 2.26 -14.71 -6.92
C ILE A 68 1.57 -13.69 -6.00
N LEU A 69 1.85 -13.76 -4.70
CA LEU A 69 1.31 -12.81 -3.71
C LEU A 69 1.69 -11.35 -4.04
N SER A 70 2.93 -11.11 -4.47
CA SER A 70 3.41 -9.78 -4.90
C SER A 70 2.59 -9.26 -6.08
N LEU A 71 2.42 -10.07 -7.12
CA LEU A 71 1.64 -9.69 -8.30
C LEU A 71 0.17 -9.43 -7.96
N THR A 72 -0.45 -10.29 -7.15
CA THR A 72 -1.84 -10.12 -6.72
C THR A 72 -2.01 -8.84 -5.90
N SER A 73 -1.09 -8.54 -4.98
CA SER A 73 -1.11 -7.29 -4.20
C SER A 73 -1.04 -6.05 -5.12
N ARG A 74 -0.14 -6.05 -6.10
CA ARG A 74 0.05 -4.92 -7.04
C ARG A 74 -1.17 -4.70 -7.93
N ILE A 75 -1.74 -5.77 -8.48
CA ILE A 75 -2.93 -5.69 -9.35
C ILE A 75 -4.14 -5.20 -8.56
N SER A 76 -4.36 -5.73 -7.35
CA SER A 76 -5.46 -5.30 -6.49
C SER A 76 -5.33 -3.83 -6.06
N ALA A 77 -4.11 -3.36 -5.78
CA ALA A 77 -3.85 -1.93 -5.50
C ALA A 77 -4.27 -1.02 -6.66
N LEU A 78 -3.84 -1.36 -7.90
CA LEU A 78 -4.21 -0.57 -9.09
C LEU A 78 -5.72 -0.52 -9.28
N ILE A 79 -6.38 -1.66 -9.18
CA ILE A 79 -7.83 -1.73 -9.38
C ILE A 79 -8.54 -0.89 -8.31
N ASN A 80 -8.09 -0.96 -7.05
CA ASN A 80 -8.64 -0.13 -5.98
C ASN A 80 -8.48 1.38 -6.26
N GLU A 81 -7.32 1.82 -6.72
CA GLU A 81 -7.09 3.24 -7.08
C GLU A 81 -7.95 3.67 -8.26
N ILE A 82 -8.11 2.82 -9.29
CA ILE A 82 -9.00 3.10 -10.41
C ILE A 82 -10.43 3.32 -9.91
N PHE A 83 -10.95 2.42 -9.06
CA PHE A 83 -12.28 2.60 -8.49
C PHE A 83 -12.38 3.84 -7.59
N SER A 84 -11.32 4.19 -6.86
CA SER A 84 -11.27 5.39 -6.02
C SER A 84 -11.36 6.66 -6.85
N VAL A 85 -10.62 6.74 -7.96
CA VAL A 85 -10.72 7.85 -8.93
C VAL A 85 -12.10 7.89 -9.58
N LEU A 86 -12.67 6.74 -9.95
CA LEU A 86 -14.03 6.67 -10.51
C LEU A 86 -15.10 7.17 -9.52
N LEU A 87 -14.95 6.88 -8.23
CA LEU A 87 -15.82 7.40 -7.18
C LEU A 87 -15.67 8.92 -7.01
N LEU A 88 -14.45 9.44 -7.05
CA LEU A 88 -14.16 10.87 -6.89
C LEU A 88 -14.58 11.72 -8.09
N THR A 89 -14.58 11.14 -9.30
CA THR A 89 -14.99 11.82 -10.54
C THR A 89 -16.51 11.83 -10.73
N SER A 90 -17.28 11.24 -9.80
CA SER A 90 -18.74 11.21 -9.84
C SER A 90 -19.28 10.71 -11.19
N LEU A 91 -18.57 9.76 -11.82
CA LEU A 91 -19.02 9.13 -13.04
C LEU A 91 -20.38 8.48 -12.75
N SER A 92 -21.36 8.67 -13.64
CA SER A 92 -22.78 8.29 -13.48
C SER A 92 -23.04 6.76 -13.47
N GLY A 93 -22.13 5.98 -12.90
CA GLY A 93 -22.26 4.55 -12.70
C GLY A 93 -22.85 4.20 -11.33
N PRO A 94 -23.11 2.90 -11.08
CA PRO A 94 -23.66 2.44 -9.82
C PRO A 94 -22.61 2.62 -8.70
N CYS A 95 -22.72 3.69 -7.90
CA CYS A 95 -21.75 3.97 -6.84
C CYS A 95 -21.59 2.79 -5.86
N VAL A 96 -22.68 2.08 -5.55
CA VAL A 96 -22.66 0.90 -4.68
C VAL A 96 -21.68 -0.15 -5.19
N LEU A 97 -21.66 -0.39 -6.50
CA LEU A 97 -20.76 -1.34 -7.13
C LEU A 97 -19.31 -0.88 -7.01
N TYR A 98 -19.01 0.38 -7.34
CA TYR A 98 -17.65 0.92 -7.28
C TYR A 98 -17.11 0.96 -5.85
N LEU A 99 -17.94 1.31 -4.87
CA LEU A 99 -17.56 1.28 -3.47
C LEU A 99 -17.26 -0.14 -2.99
N THR A 100 -18.16 -1.08 -3.30
CA THR A 100 -18.00 -2.48 -2.86
C THR A 100 -16.80 -3.12 -3.54
N ALA A 101 -16.57 -2.84 -4.82
CA ALA A 101 -15.41 -3.31 -5.57
C ALA A 101 -14.12 -2.71 -4.98
N SER A 102 -14.04 -1.40 -4.79
CA SER A 102 -12.89 -0.74 -4.16
C SER A 102 -12.58 -1.34 -2.79
N ALA A 103 -13.59 -1.47 -1.91
CA ALA A 103 -13.39 -2.04 -0.58
C ALA A 103 -12.89 -3.51 -0.64
N ALA A 104 -13.42 -4.31 -1.57
CA ALA A 104 -12.97 -5.70 -1.77
C ALA A 104 -11.51 -5.76 -2.25
N PHE A 105 -11.15 -4.94 -3.25
CA PHE A 105 -9.79 -4.90 -3.77
C PHE A 105 -8.79 -4.34 -2.76
N TYR A 106 -9.19 -3.34 -1.96
CA TYR A 106 -8.42 -2.86 -0.82
C TYR A 106 -8.17 -3.99 0.19
N PHE A 107 -9.20 -4.74 0.56
CA PHE A 107 -9.06 -5.87 1.48
C PHE A 107 -8.08 -6.93 0.95
N VAL A 108 -8.22 -7.34 -0.32
CA VAL A 108 -7.31 -8.30 -0.96
C VAL A 108 -5.88 -7.77 -0.98
N HIS A 109 -5.70 -6.50 -1.37
CA HIS A 109 -4.39 -5.85 -1.39
C HIS A 109 -3.72 -5.90 -0.02
N ARG A 110 -4.43 -5.49 1.04
CA ARG A 110 -3.93 -5.48 2.42
C ARG A 110 -3.54 -6.88 2.89
N ILE A 111 -4.37 -7.89 2.63
CA ILE A 111 -4.05 -9.28 3.01
C ILE A 111 -2.78 -9.75 2.34
N CYS A 112 -2.66 -9.56 1.03
CA CYS A 112 -1.51 -10.01 0.27
C CYS A 112 -0.23 -9.29 0.74
N THR A 113 -0.28 -7.97 0.91
CA THR A 113 0.84 -7.17 1.41
C THR A 113 1.28 -7.62 2.81
N ASN A 114 0.34 -7.81 3.72
CA ASN A 114 0.66 -8.22 5.09
C ASN A 114 1.16 -9.66 5.17
N ALA A 115 0.65 -10.55 4.33
CA ALA A 115 1.17 -11.91 4.20
C ALA A 115 2.61 -11.93 3.67
N LEU A 116 2.95 -11.07 2.70
CA LEU A 116 4.33 -10.93 2.19
C LEU A 116 5.28 -10.46 3.29
N PHE A 117 4.87 -9.45 4.05
CA PHE A 117 5.63 -8.94 5.18
C PHE A 117 5.85 -9.99 6.26
N TYR A 118 4.79 -10.72 6.62
CA TYR A 118 4.90 -11.85 7.54
C TYR A 118 5.85 -12.94 7.03
N ALA A 119 5.76 -13.31 5.74
CA ALA A 119 6.65 -14.31 5.15
C ALA A 119 8.13 -13.87 5.20
N ARG A 120 8.43 -12.58 5.00
CA ARG A 120 9.79 -12.03 5.16
C ARG A 120 10.27 -12.15 6.60
N VAL A 121 9.45 -11.75 7.57
CA VAL A 121 9.78 -11.88 9.00
C VAL A 121 10.01 -13.33 9.38
N HIS A 122 9.16 -14.25 8.92
CA HIS A 122 9.29 -15.68 9.17
C HIS A 122 10.61 -16.25 8.64
N GLY A 123 11.03 -15.82 7.44
CA GLY A 123 12.33 -16.21 6.88
C GLY A 123 13.52 -15.71 7.71
N VAL A 124 13.43 -14.47 8.19
CA VAL A 124 14.50 -13.77 8.91
C VAL A 124 14.64 -14.26 10.37
N TYR A 125 13.51 -14.54 11.04
CA TYR A 125 13.45 -14.92 12.46
C TYR A 125 13.19 -16.40 12.69
N ARG A 126 13.57 -17.27 11.75
CA ARG A 126 13.31 -18.72 11.78
C ARG A 126 13.69 -19.42 13.11
N MET A 127 14.66 -18.88 13.84
CA MET A 127 15.15 -19.43 15.12
C MET A 127 14.43 -18.89 16.37
N GLN A 128 13.49 -17.93 16.24
CA GLN A 128 12.83 -17.27 17.36
C GLN A 128 11.29 -17.42 17.26
N PRO A 129 10.72 -18.56 17.73
CA PRO A 129 9.31 -18.87 17.54
C PRO A 129 8.37 -17.89 18.26
N LEU A 130 8.83 -17.27 19.36
CA LEU A 130 8.07 -16.23 20.07
C LEU A 130 7.79 -15.02 19.17
N VAL A 131 8.81 -14.53 18.46
CA VAL A 131 8.71 -13.37 17.56
C VAL A 131 7.73 -13.70 16.44
N ILE A 132 7.85 -14.88 15.84
CA ILE A 132 6.95 -15.33 14.76
C ILE A 132 5.49 -15.35 15.23
N ARG A 133 5.20 -15.89 16.42
CA ARG A 133 3.83 -15.92 16.97
C ARG A 133 3.29 -14.51 17.24
N CYS A 134 4.10 -13.60 17.75
CA CYS A 134 3.69 -12.20 17.95
C CYS A 134 3.32 -11.54 16.62
N PHE A 135 4.15 -11.69 15.58
CA PHE A 135 3.86 -11.15 14.25
C PHE A 135 2.65 -11.81 13.59
N GLN A 136 2.41 -13.09 13.85
CA GLN A 136 1.20 -13.78 13.40
C GLN A 136 -0.06 -13.19 14.04
N CYS A 137 -0.05 -12.92 15.35
CA CYS A 137 -1.17 -12.26 16.03
C CYS A 137 -1.42 -10.84 15.48
N LEU A 138 -0.37 -10.06 15.26
CA LEU A 138 -0.48 -8.73 14.67
C LEU A 138 -1.04 -8.77 13.25
N TRP A 139 -0.64 -9.77 12.45
CA TRP A 139 -1.19 -10.00 11.12
C TRP A 139 -2.70 -10.25 11.16
N PHE A 140 -3.19 -11.10 12.07
CA PHE A 140 -4.63 -11.31 12.26
C PHE A 140 -5.37 -10.06 12.75
N MET A 141 -4.74 -9.22 13.59
CA MET A 141 -5.34 -7.95 14.00
C MET A 141 -5.53 -6.99 12.83
N SER A 142 -4.52 -6.84 11.97
CA SER A 142 -4.63 -6.01 10.76
C SER A 142 -5.70 -6.58 9.80
N LEU A 143 -5.77 -7.91 9.65
CA LEU A 143 -6.83 -8.58 8.89
C LEU A 143 -8.22 -8.20 9.41
N GLY A 144 -8.40 -8.21 10.73
CA GLY A 144 -9.64 -7.79 11.37
C GLY A 144 -9.99 -6.33 11.07
N GLY A 145 -9.00 -5.42 11.14
CA GLY A 145 -9.19 -4.01 10.81
C GLY A 145 -9.63 -3.81 9.36
N ALA A 146 -8.97 -4.47 8.41
CA ALA A 146 -9.34 -4.40 7.00
C ALA A 146 -10.74 -4.99 6.73
N ALA A 147 -11.11 -6.09 7.40
CA ALA A 147 -12.44 -6.69 7.29
C ALA A 147 -13.53 -5.77 7.84
N MET A 148 -13.28 -5.07 8.95
CA MET A 148 -14.23 -4.08 9.50
C MET A 148 -14.49 -2.94 8.53
N VAL A 149 -13.48 -2.46 7.80
CA VAL A 149 -13.67 -1.42 6.77
C VAL A 149 -14.55 -1.93 5.63
N PHE A 150 -14.32 -3.17 5.18
CA PHE A 150 -15.13 -3.79 4.13
C PHE A 150 -16.59 -4.00 4.56
N LEU A 151 -16.82 -4.47 5.78
CA LEU A 151 -18.16 -4.69 6.31
C LEU A 151 -18.86 -3.37 6.69
N GLY A 152 -18.11 -2.37 7.12
CA GLY A 152 -18.60 -1.05 7.51
C GLY A 152 -18.90 -0.13 6.32
N SER A 153 -18.39 -0.44 5.12
CA SER A 153 -18.68 0.34 3.93
C SER A 153 -20.10 0.05 3.42
N HIS A 154 -21.08 0.82 3.92
CA HIS A 154 -22.44 0.84 3.39
C HIS A 154 -22.65 2.07 2.51
N SER A 155 -23.10 1.84 1.27
CA SER A 155 -23.62 2.90 0.41
C SER A 155 -25.14 2.89 0.47
N SER A 156 -25.73 4.04 0.79
CA SER A 156 -27.18 4.23 0.65
C SER A 156 -27.45 4.86 -0.71
N HIS A 157 -28.38 4.27 -1.48
CA HIS A 157 -28.83 4.84 -2.74
C HIS A 157 -29.61 6.13 -2.43
N ARG A 158 -28.98 7.30 -2.52
CA ARG A 158 -29.63 8.59 -2.28
C ARG A 158 -30.09 9.18 -3.62
N THR A 159 -31.40 9.31 -3.76
CA THR A 159 -32.13 9.47 -5.02
C THR A 159 -32.11 10.87 -5.66
N GLU A 160 -31.26 11.83 -5.25
CA GLU A 160 -31.48 13.22 -5.73
C GLU A 160 -30.28 14.13 -5.97
N LYS A 161 -29.03 13.70 -5.70
CA LYS A 161 -27.84 14.44 -6.16
C LYS A 161 -26.76 13.44 -6.54
N ASN A 162 -26.19 13.57 -7.73
CA ASN A 162 -25.19 12.67 -8.34
C ASN A 162 -23.91 12.45 -7.52
N ALA A 163 -23.77 13.07 -6.35
CA ALA A 163 -22.65 12.85 -5.45
C ALA A 163 -22.86 11.58 -4.63
N CYS A 164 -21.89 10.67 -4.65
CA CYS A 164 -21.91 9.52 -3.77
C CYS A 164 -21.30 9.88 -2.41
N PRO A 165 -22.09 9.92 -1.32
CA PRO A 165 -21.54 10.21 -0.01
C PRO A 165 -20.82 8.95 0.51
N LEU A 166 -19.50 8.95 0.42
CA LEU A 166 -18.68 7.98 1.14
C LEU A 166 -18.86 8.26 2.64
N ARG A 167 -19.55 7.38 3.35
CA ARG A 167 -19.76 7.48 4.79
C ARG A 167 -19.10 6.29 5.45
N VAL A 168 -17.87 6.50 5.92
CA VAL A 168 -17.18 5.57 6.80
C VAL A 168 -17.17 6.23 8.16
N ASP A 169 -17.61 5.54 9.22
CA ASP A 169 -17.51 6.13 10.55
C ASP A 169 -16.03 6.33 10.90
N GLY A 170 -15.68 7.58 11.18
CA GLY A 170 -14.31 8.01 11.50
C GLY A 170 -13.53 7.08 12.46
N PRO A 171 -14.14 6.54 13.55
CA PRO A 171 -13.40 5.64 14.43
C PRO A 171 -12.97 4.32 13.78
N TYR A 172 -13.77 3.73 12.88
CA TYR A 172 -13.38 2.46 12.22
C TYR A 172 -12.22 2.69 11.25
N LEU A 173 -12.26 3.80 10.51
CA LEU A 173 -11.18 4.18 9.60
C LEU A 173 -9.88 4.42 10.36
N LEU A 174 -9.95 5.14 11.48
CA LEU A 174 -8.78 5.42 12.33
C LEU A 174 -8.15 4.12 12.85
N VAL A 175 -8.97 3.20 13.38
CA VAL A 175 -8.50 1.91 13.88
C VAL A 175 -7.82 1.09 12.78
N ALA A 176 -8.39 1.06 11.58
CA ALA A 176 -7.80 0.36 10.44
C ALA A 176 -6.45 0.96 10.04
N ILE A 177 -6.34 2.29 9.92
CA ILE A 177 -5.10 2.97 9.57
C ILE A 177 -4.01 2.74 10.63
N VAL A 178 -4.36 2.88 11.91
CA VAL A 178 -3.41 2.75 13.01
C VAL A 178 -2.93 1.30 13.15
N SER A 179 -3.84 0.33 13.09
CA SER A 179 -3.48 -1.09 13.22
C SER A 179 -2.59 -1.57 12.08
N ASP A 180 -2.91 -1.18 10.85
CA ASP A 180 -2.14 -1.57 9.67
C ASP A 180 -0.79 -0.85 9.63
N GLY A 181 -0.78 0.46 9.90
CA GLY A 181 0.46 1.24 9.97
C GLY A 181 1.40 0.74 11.07
N LEU A 182 0.87 0.37 12.24
CA LEU A 182 1.66 -0.20 13.32
C LEU A 182 2.29 -1.54 12.91
N PHE A 183 1.55 -2.40 12.22
CA PHE A 183 2.06 -3.67 11.73
C PHE A 183 3.20 -3.46 10.74
N GLU A 184 3.01 -2.61 9.73
CA GLU A 184 4.03 -2.31 8.72
C GLU A 184 5.30 -1.71 9.34
N LEU A 185 5.15 -0.77 10.28
CA LEU A 185 6.26 -0.15 11.01
C LEU A 185 7.06 -1.19 11.81
N LEU A 186 6.37 -2.04 12.58
CA LEU A 186 7.02 -3.08 13.37
C LEU A 186 7.77 -4.09 12.51
N VAL A 187 7.18 -4.49 11.37
CA VAL A 187 7.85 -5.38 10.41
C VAL A 187 9.09 -4.72 9.84
N CYS A 188 8.98 -3.46 9.41
CA CYS A 188 10.09 -2.72 8.83
C CYS A 188 11.26 -2.59 9.83
N ILE A 189 10.96 -2.24 11.08
CA ILE A 189 11.94 -2.15 12.16
C ILE A 189 12.58 -3.52 12.40
N ALA A 190 11.79 -4.59 12.52
CA ALA A 190 12.32 -5.93 12.79
C ALA A 190 13.27 -6.41 11.68
N VAL A 191 12.84 -6.31 10.43
CA VAL A 191 13.68 -6.72 9.28
C VAL A 191 14.96 -5.87 9.22
N THR A 192 14.85 -4.56 9.40
CA THR A 192 16.01 -3.65 9.35
C THR A 192 16.98 -3.92 10.50
N TYR A 193 16.47 -4.11 11.71
CA TYR A 193 17.27 -4.44 12.89
C TYR A 193 18.04 -5.75 12.68
N ARG A 194 17.39 -6.78 12.14
CA ARG A 194 18.06 -8.06 11.89
C ARG A 194 19.17 -7.93 10.86
N ILE A 195 18.90 -7.31 9.72
CA ILE A 195 19.90 -7.08 8.66
C ILE A 195 21.08 -6.24 9.22
N GLY A 196 20.79 -5.21 10.03
CA GLY A 196 21.80 -4.38 10.68
C GLY A 196 22.67 -5.18 11.67
N SER A 197 22.05 -6.05 12.47
CA SER A 197 22.75 -6.90 13.43
C SER A 197 23.67 -7.93 12.75
N ASP A 198 23.21 -8.55 11.65
CA ASP A 198 24.02 -9.49 10.87
C ASP A 198 25.22 -8.78 10.22
N ARG A 199 25.04 -7.53 9.77
CA ARG A 199 26.13 -6.72 9.22
C ARG A 199 27.15 -6.32 10.28
N SER A 200 26.73 -6.11 11.53
CA SER A 200 27.65 -5.81 12.64
C SER A 200 28.46 -7.03 13.09
N ASP A 201 27.93 -8.25 12.94
CA ASP A 201 28.62 -9.48 13.35
C ASP A 201 29.69 -9.91 12.31
N SER A 202 29.51 -9.54 11.03
CA SER A 202 30.43 -9.87 9.93
C SER A 202 31.87 -9.31 10.05
N PRO A 203 32.10 -8.00 10.27
CA PRO A 203 33.45 -7.46 10.40
C PRO A 203 34.14 -7.94 11.68
N ARG A 204 33.40 -8.16 12.78
CA ARG A 204 33.99 -8.69 14.02
C ARG A 204 34.42 -10.15 13.86
N ARG A 205 33.61 -11.04 13.28
CA ARG A 205 34.00 -12.45 13.07
C ARG A 205 35.21 -12.61 12.14
N THR A 206 35.29 -11.82 11.07
CA THR A 206 36.44 -11.87 10.15
C THR A 206 37.69 -11.24 10.76
N LEU A 207 37.56 -10.15 11.52
CA LEU A 207 38.67 -9.52 12.23
C LEU A 207 39.21 -10.41 13.36
N TRP A 208 38.35 -11.04 14.16
CA TRP A 208 38.76 -12.01 15.17
C TRP A 208 39.38 -13.28 14.57
N LYS A 209 38.88 -13.79 13.44
CA LYS A 209 39.55 -14.90 12.73
C LYS A 209 40.92 -14.51 12.18
N ARG A 210 41.12 -13.26 11.75
CA ARG A 210 42.43 -12.76 11.29
C ARG A 210 43.39 -12.46 12.44
N VAL A 211 42.89 -12.07 13.61
CA VAL A 211 43.68 -11.83 14.82
C VAL A 211 44.05 -13.15 15.51
N LEU A 212 43.13 -14.10 15.61
CA LEU A 212 43.35 -15.40 16.24
C LEU A 212 44.02 -16.43 15.32
N GLY A 213 43.94 -16.27 13.99
CA GLY A 213 44.58 -17.14 13.01
C GLY A 213 46.00 -16.71 12.60
N ARG A 214 46.59 -15.70 13.25
CA ARG A 214 47.96 -15.23 13.00
C ARG A 214 48.86 -15.53 14.21
N GLY A 215 48.81 -16.78 14.67
CA GLY A 215 49.51 -17.24 15.86
C GLY A 215 49.86 -18.73 15.79
N GLU A 216 50.29 -19.23 14.63
CA GLU A 216 51.10 -20.46 14.48
C GLU A 216 52.07 -20.26 13.31
#